data_AF-A0A957FT67-F1
#
_entry.id   AF-A0A957FT67-F1
#
_cell.length_a   1.000
_cell.length_b   1.000
_cell.length_c   1.000
_cell.angle_alpha   90.00
_cell.angle_beta   90.00
_cell.angle_gamma   90.00
#
_symmetry.space_group_name_H-M   'P 1'
#
loop_
_entity.id
_entity.type
_entity.pdbx_description
1 polymer ?
#
loop_
_entity_poly.entity_id
_entity_poly.type
_entity_poly.pdbx_seq_one_letter_code
_entity_poly.pdbx_strand_id
1 'polypeptide(L)' 'MKDVSAAEAATFLGQHFRQRISAVELVGAGAWSRCYGFQLGNEPLVIRFGGYREDFAKDQLAYRYHSAALPIP' A
#
# COMPACT_ATOMS: atom_id res chain seq x y z
N MET A 1 2.26 1.81 16.39
CA MET A 1 2.72 1.33 15.08
C MET A 1 4.05 2.01 14.80
N LYS A 2 5.05 1.32 14.25
CA LYS A 2 6.27 2.01 13.81
C LYS A 2 5.90 2.94 12.66
N ASP A 3 6.27 4.21 12.76
CA ASP A 3 6.20 5.11 11.61
C ASP A 3 7.22 4.65 10.60
N VAL A 4 6.73 3.99 9.54
CA VAL A 4 7.50 3.81 8.31
C VAL A 4 7.83 5.22 7.79
N SER A 5 8.83 5.40 6.95
CA SER A 5 9.11 6.65 6.23
C SER A 5 8.91 6.43 4.73
N ALA A 6 8.84 7.51 3.93
CA ALA A 6 8.78 7.36 2.47
C ALA A 6 10.03 6.63 1.91
N ALA A 7 11.20 6.86 2.51
CA ALA A 7 12.45 6.20 2.13
C ALA A 7 12.46 4.70 2.50
N GLU A 8 11.96 4.33 3.68
CA GLU A 8 11.79 2.93 4.05
C GLU A 8 10.77 2.23 3.15
N ALA A 9 9.65 2.89 2.83
CA ALA A 9 8.67 2.37 1.88
C ALA A 9 9.29 2.15 0.49
N ALA A 10 10.03 3.11 -0.04
CA ALA A 10 10.72 2.99 -1.32
C ALA A 10 11.74 1.84 -1.34
N THR A 11 12.49 1.68 -0.24
CA THR A 11 13.47 0.60 -0.08
C THR A 11 12.78 -0.76 -0.07
N PHE A 12 11.70 -0.90 0.71
CA PHE A 12 10.90 -2.12 0.77
C PHE A 12 10.33 -2.48 -0.61
N LEU A 13 9.69 -1.52 -1.29
CA LEU A 13 9.09 -1.73 -2.61
C LEU A 13 10.15 -2.14 -3.65
N GLY A 14 11.32 -1.49 -3.63
CA GLY A 14 12.42 -1.82 -4.56
C GLY A 14 12.96 -3.24 -4.35
N GLN A 15 13.05 -3.68 -3.10
CA GLN A 15 13.41 -5.07 -2.77
C GLN A 15 12.31 -6.06 -3.16
N HIS A 16 11.04 -5.72 -2.92
CA HIS A 16 9.90 -6.59 -3.18
C HIS A 16 9.68 -6.84 -4.66
N PHE A 17 9.68 -5.78 -5.47
CA PHE A 17 9.45 -5.87 -6.92
C PHE A 17 10.73 -6.12 -7.73
N ARG A 18 11.91 -6.08 -7.10
CA ARG A 18 13.22 -6.18 -7.75
C ARG A 18 13.39 -5.19 -8.91
N GLN A 19 12.83 -4.00 -8.73
CA GLN A 19 12.81 -2.93 -9.73
C GLN A 19 13.00 -1.58 -9.04
N ARG A 20 13.39 -0.57 -9.83
CA ARG A 20 13.46 0.80 -9.32
C ARG A 20 12.05 1.35 -9.17
N ILE A 21 11.72 1.77 -7.96
CA ILE A 21 10.47 2.43 -7.61
C ILE A 21 10.68 3.93 -7.65
N SER A 22 9.73 4.68 -8.22
CA SER A 22 9.75 6.14 -8.27
C SER A 22 8.48 6.73 -7.67
N ALA A 23 8.53 8.04 -7.38
CA ALA A 23 7.39 8.84 -6.92
C ALA A 23 6.67 8.27 -5.68
N VAL A 24 7.44 7.85 -4.66
CA VAL A 24 6.86 7.36 -3.39
C VAL A 24 6.41 8.55 -2.54
N GLU A 25 5.10 8.72 -2.43
CA GLU A 25 4.47 9.88 -1.78
C GLU A 25 3.42 9.45 -0.75
N LEU A 26 3.32 10.18 0.36
CA LEU A 26 2.30 9.92 1.39
C LEU A 26 0.93 10.30 0.84
N VAL A 27 0.03 9.32 0.73
CA VAL A 27 -1.37 9.53 0.35
C VAL A 27 -2.23 9.83 1.58
N GLY A 28 -1.93 9.18 2.70
CA GLY A 28 -2.67 9.39 3.94
C GLY A 28 -2.15 8.53 5.10
N ALA A 29 -2.48 8.95 6.31
CA ALA A 29 -2.15 8.24 7.54
C ALA A 29 -3.37 8.23 8.47
N GLY A 30 -3.60 7.11 9.14
CA GLY A 30 -4.63 6.97 10.16
C GLY A 30 -4.15 6.10 11.32
N ALA A 31 -5.03 5.87 12.30
CA ALA A 31 -4.69 5.12 13.50
C ALA A 31 -4.19 3.69 13.22
N TRP A 32 -4.62 3.08 12.11
CA TRP A 32 -4.36 1.68 11.77
C TRP A 32 -3.27 1.48 10.73
N SER A 33 -3.06 2.46 9.83
CA SER A 33 -2.13 2.29 8.72
C SER A 33 -1.67 3.61 8.12
N ARG A 34 -0.61 3.51 7.32
CA ARG A 34 -0.07 4.60 6.51
C ARG A 34 0.02 4.18 5.05
N CYS A 35 -0.51 5.01 4.16
CA CYS A 35 -0.66 4.72 2.74
C CYS A 35 0.31 5.55 1.90
N TYR A 36 1.00 4.89 0.97
CA TYR A 36 1.90 5.49 0.00
C TYR A 36 1.44 5.23 -1.41
N GLY A 37 1.44 6.25 -2.25
CA GLY A 37 1.37 6.11 -3.70
C GLY A 37 2.77 5.90 -4.27
N PHE A 38 2.90 5.11 -5.33
CA PHE A 38 4.16 4.92 -6.05
C PHE A 38 3.91 4.52 -7.51
N GLN A 39 4.97 4.59 -8.33
CA GLN A 39 4.95 4.11 -9.71
C GLN A 39 5.72 2.80 -9.82
N LEU A 40 5.09 1.78 -10.40
CA LEU A 40 5.74 0.55 -10.86
C LEU A 40 5.75 0.55 -12.40
N GLY A 41 6.87 0.98 -12.99
CA GLY A 41 6.90 1.29 -14.41
C GLY A 41 5.97 2.47 -14.74
N ASN A 42 4.90 2.22 -15.50
CA ASN A 42 3.86 3.20 -15.83
C ASN A 42 2.55 2.98 -15.06
N GLU A 43 2.53 2.05 -14.11
CA GLU A 43 1.34 1.72 -13.33
C GLU A 43 1.34 2.47 -11.98
N PRO A 44 0.37 3.36 -11.74
CA PRO A 44 0.20 3.99 -10.43
C PRO A 44 -0.40 2.99 -9.45
N LEU A 45 0.32 2.72 -8.36
CA LEU A 45 -0.09 1.79 -7.32
C LEU A 45 -0.06 2.45 -5.94
N VAL A 46 -0.70 1.81 -4.97
CA VAL A 46 -0.62 2.19 -3.55
C VAL A 46 -0.14 1.02 -2.70
N ILE A 47 0.55 1.32 -1.61
CA ILE A 47 0.91 0.36 -0.57
C ILE A 47 0.49 0.90 0.80
N ARG A 48 -0.07 0.03 1.64
CA ARG A 48 -0.42 0.35 3.03
C ARG A 48 0.52 -0.40 3.98
N PHE A 49 1.05 0.30 4.97
CA PHE A 49 1.82 -0.27 6.08
C PHE A 49 0.99 -0.18 7.35
N GLY A 50 0.80 -1.31 8.03
CA GLY A 50 -0.03 -1.44 9.22
C GLY A 50 0.63 -2.33 10.26
N GLY A 51 0.18 -2.23 11.51
CA GLY A 51 0.74 -3.00 12.63
C GLY A 51 0.28 -4.46 12.69
N TYR A 52 -0.87 -4.78 12.07
CA TYR A 52 -1.53 -6.08 12.20
C TYR A 52 -1.80 -6.68 10.82
N ARG A 53 -1.42 -7.93 10.63
CA ARG A 53 -1.59 -8.65 9.36
C ARG A 53 -3.06 -9.00 9.13
N GLU A 54 -3.79 -9.24 10.20
CA GLU A 54 -5.20 -9.63 10.21
C GLU A 54 -6.09 -8.56 9.57
N ASP A 55 -5.72 -7.28 9.69
CA ASP A 55 -6.46 -6.17 9.07
C ASP A 55 -6.40 -6.29 7.53
N PHE A 56 -5.21 -6.57 6.97
CA PHE A 56 -5.06 -6.79 5.53
C PHE A 56 -5.70 -8.10 5.05
N ALA A 57 -5.71 -9.14 5.88
CA ALA A 57 -6.39 -10.40 5.54
C ALA A 57 -7.91 -10.22 5.46
N LYS A 58 -8.50 -9.38 6.34
CA LYS A 58 -9.92 -9.01 6.27
C LYS A 58 -10.22 -8.20 5.02
N ASP A 59 -9.37 -7.24 4.66
CA ASP A 59 -9.53 -6.48 3.42
C ASP A 59 -9.48 -7.40 2.19
N GLN A 60 -8.56 -8.37 2.15
CA GLN A 60 -8.49 -9.36 1.07
C GLN A 60 -9.76 -10.23 0.99
N LEU A 61 -10.36 -10.59 2.15
CA LEU A 61 -11.63 -11.30 2.18
C LEU A 61 -12.77 -10.40 1.67
N ALA A 62 -12.81 -9.14 2.08
CA ALA A 62 -13.81 -8.16 1.67
C ALA A 62 -13.74 -7.87 0.16
N TYR A 63 -12.53 -7.83 -0.42
CA TYR A 63 -12.32 -7.63 -1.86
C TYR A 63 -13.10 -8.63 -2.72
N ARG A 64 -13.38 -9.84 -2.22
CA ARG A 64 -14.19 -10.84 -2.96
C ARG A 64 -15.61 -10.37 -3.29
N TYR A 65 -16.10 -9.32 -2.64
CA TYR A 65 -17.40 -8.70 -2.89
C TYR A 65 -17.30 -7.45 -3.78
N HIS A 66 -16.13 -7.17 -4.38
CA HIS A 66 -15.96 -6.04 -5.28
C HIS A 66 -16.88 -6.18 -6.50
N SER A 67 -17.40 -5.06 -6.97
CA SER A 67 -18.16 -5.01 -8.23
C SER A 67 -18.02 -3.64 -8.85
N ALA A 68 -18.48 -3.47 -10.09
CA ALA A 68 -18.49 -2.15 -10.73
C ALA A 68 -19.31 -1.10 -9.93
N ALA A 69 -20.33 -1.54 -9.20
CA ALA A 69 -21.15 -0.68 -8.35
C ALA A 69 -20.56 -0.48 -6.92
N LEU A 70 -19.54 -1.26 -6.55
CA LEU A 70 -18.84 -1.18 -5.27
C LEU A 70 -17.34 -1.38 -5.51
N PRO A 71 -16.63 -0.37 -6.03
CA PRO A 71 -15.19 -0.44 -6.20
C PRO A 71 -14.53 -0.39 -4.83
N ILE A 72 -13.89 -1.49 -4.46
CA ILE A 72 -13.06 -1.60 -3.26
C ILE A 72 -11.67 -2.10 -3.70
N PRO A 73 -10.60 -1.58 -3.11
CA PRO A 73 -9.22 -1.97 -3.44
C PRO A 73 -8.86 -3.37 -2.92
#